data_AF-A0A5K0X147-F1
#
_entry.id   AF-A0A5K0X147-F1
#
_cell.length_a   1.000
_cell.length_b   1.000
_cell.length_c   1.000
_cell.angle_alpha   90.00
_cell.angle_beta   90.00
_cell.angle_gamma   90.00
#
_symmetry.space_group_name_H-M   'P 1'
#
loop_
_entity.id
_entity.type
_entity.pdbx_description
1 polymer ?
#
loop_
_entity_poly.entity_id
_entity_poly.type
_entity_poly.pdbx_seq_one_letter_code
_entity_poly.pdbx_strand_id
1 'polypeptide(L)' 'VMSGMEMGSYGEASLGSLHVGIGDSGREARVSRYREKRRTRLFAKKIRYEVRKLNAEKRPRMKGRFVKRTPSFAAPAFPY' A
#
# COMPACT_ATOMS: atom_id res chain seq x y z
N VAL A 1 -57.92 -0.20 6.99
CA VAL A 1 -57.12 1.03 6.83
C VAL A 1 -56.15 1.10 8.01
N MET A 2 -54.97 0.51 7.90
CA MET A 2 -53.94 0.59 8.95
C MET A 2 -53.16 1.89 8.73
N SER A 3 -53.44 2.86 9.59
CA SER A 3 -52.72 4.14 9.70
C SER A 3 -51.43 3.92 10.48
N GLY A 4 -50.35 4.58 10.07
CA GLY A 4 -49.20 4.86 10.93
C GLY A 4 -47.87 4.25 10.49
N MET A 5 -47.32 4.72 9.38
CA MET A 5 -45.88 4.75 9.16
C MET A 5 -45.31 5.95 9.94
N GLU A 6 -44.41 5.74 10.89
CA GLU A 6 -43.40 6.75 11.26
C GLU A 6 -42.04 6.07 11.37
N MET A 7 -41.29 6.16 10.27
CA MET A 7 -39.86 5.89 10.21
C MET A 7 -39.15 7.26 10.20
N GLY A 8 -38.47 7.61 11.30
CA GLY A 8 -37.57 8.75 11.29
C GLY A 8 -37.14 9.25 12.66
N SER A 9 -35.96 8.83 13.13
CA SER A 9 -35.11 9.67 13.97
C SER A 9 -33.76 9.78 13.30
N TYR A 10 -33.49 11.00 12.81
CA TYR A 10 -32.26 11.38 12.16
C TYR A 10 -31.27 11.88 13.23
N GLY A 11 -30.06 11.32 13.21
CA GLY A 11 -28.86 12.01 13.65
C GLY A 11 -28.53 11.95 15.14
N GLU A 12 -27.69 10.99 15.51
CA GLU A 12 -26.57 11.32 16.41
C GLU A 12 -25.28 10.77 15.83
N ALA A 13 -24.70 11.52 14.89
CA ALA A 13 -23.31 11.32 14.48
C ALA A 13 -22.41 11.92 15.57
N SER A 14 -22.14 11.17 16.63
CA SER A 14 -21.10 11.52 17.59
C SER A 14 -19.73 11.16 17.00
N LEU A 15 -19.18 12.10 16.25
CA LEU A 15 -17.78 12.10 15.83
C LEU A 15 -16.90 12.40 17.05
N GLY A 16 -16.61 11.36 17.82
CA GLY A 16 -15.75 11.41 19.01
C GLY A 16 -14.86 10.18 19.08
N SER A 17 -13.88 10.11 18.21
CA SER A 17 -12.79 9.12 18.28
C SER A 17 -12.03 9.26 19.61
N LEU A 18 -12.39 8.47 20.62
CA LEU A 18 -11.59 8.24 21.82
C LEU A 18 -11.42 6.73 22.03
N HIS A 19 -10.28 6.25 21.54
CA HIS A 19 -9.66 5.01 21.95
C HIS A 19 -9.52 4.98 23.48
N VAL A 20 -10.36 4.22 24.20
CA VAL A 20 -9.99 3.31 25.32
C VAL A 20 -11.17 2.35 25.57
N GLY A 21 -11.24 1.29 24.78
CA GLY A 21 -11.95 0.05 25.14
C GLY A 21 -10.92 -1.08 25.29
N ILE A 22 -9.84 -0.82 26.05
CA ILE A 22 -8.71 -1.75 26.21
C ILE A 22 -9.04 -2.72 27.35
N GLY A 23 -10.00 -3.60 27.10
CA GLY A 23 -10.04 -4.92 27.73
C GLY A 23 -9.15 -5.87 26.93
N ASP A 24 -8.57 -6.88 27.59
CA ASP A 24 -7.57 -7.81 27.04
C ASP A 24 -7.87 -8.37 25.64
N SER A 25 -9.14 -8.48 25.24
CA SER A 25 -9.58 -9.01 23.94
C SER A 25 -9.01 -8.27 22.73
N GLY A 26 -8.92 -6.93 22.76
CA GLY A 26 -8.37 -6.14 21.66
C GLY A 26 -6.84 -6.23 21.57
N ARG A 27 -6.17 -6.54 22.68
CA ARG A 27 -4.73 -6.78 22.72
C ARG A 27 -4.42 -8.18 22.23
N GLU A 28 -5.13 -9.18 22.73
CA GLU A 28 -5.01 -10.58 22.33
C GLU A 28 -5.16 -10.77 20.82
N ALA A 29 -6.20 -10.17 20.22
CA ALA A 29 -6.42 -10.22 18.77
C ALA A 29 -5.25 -9.62 17.97
N ARG A 30 -4.71 -8.45 18.40
CA ARG A 30 -3.55 -7.83 17.76
C ARG A 30 -2.28 -8.66 17.90
N VAL A 31 -2.08 -9.27 19.07
CA VAL A 31 -0.91 -10.12 19.37
C VAL A 31 -0.98 -11.43 18.57
N SER A 32 -2.16 -12.06 18.43
CA SER A 32 -2.32 -13.26 17.59
C SER A 32 -1.97 -12.95 16.13
N ARG A 33 -2.55 -11.89 15.56
CA ARG A 33 -2.24 -11.44 14.20
C ARG A 33 -0.75 -11.16 14.01
N TYR A 34 -0.09 -10.57 15.01
CA TYR A 34 1.36 -10.35 14.98
C TYR A 34 2.14 -11.68 14.94
N ARG A 35 1.80 -12.65 15.80
CA ARG A 35 2.46 -13.96 15.87
C ARG A 35 2.31 -14.74 14.55
N GLU A 36 1.10 -14.78 14.01
CA GLU A 36 0.80 -15.41 12.71
C GLU A 36 1.57 -14.75 11.56
N LYS A 37 1.55 -13.41 11.50
CA LYS A 37 2.32 -12.64 10.51
C LYS A 37 3.83 -12.89 10.65
N ARG A 38 4.34 -13.01 11.88
CA ARG A 38 5.75 -13.30 12.15
C ARG A 38 6.14 -14.70 11.66
N ARG A 39 5.30 -15.71 11.93
CA ARG A 39 5.52 -17.10 11.49
C ARG A 39 5.58 -17.23 9.97
N THR A 40 4.84 -16.39 9.24
CA THR A 40 4.72 -16.43 7.77
C THR A 40 5.60 -15.41 7.04
N ARG A 41 6.57 -14.78 7.72
CA ARG A 41 7.48 -13.83 7.06
C ARG A 41 8.34 -14.53 6.01
N LEU A 42 8.35 -13.98 4.80
CA LEU A 42 9.26 -14.41 3.75
C LEU A 42 10.58 -13.63 3.88
N PHE A 43 11.65 -14.34 4.24
CA PHE A 43 13.01 -13.77 4.31
C PHE A 43 13.76 -13.85 2.99
N ALA A 44 13.37 -14.76 2.11
CA ALA A 44 13.92 -14.83 0.77
C ALA A 44 13.52 -13.61 -0.06
N LYS A 45 14.37 -13.24 -1.02
CA LYS A 45 14.12 -12.12 -1.93
C LYS A 45 12.92 -12.43 -2.83
N LYS A 46 11.81 -11.73 -2.63
CA LYS A 46 10.63 -11.79 -3.52
C LYS A 46 10.62 -10.64 -4.51
N ILE A 47 10.65 -10.95 -5.80
CA ILE A 47 10.43 -9.98 -6.87
C ILE A 47 8.92 -9.85 -7.07
N ARG A 48 8.37 -8.64 -6.85
CA ARG A 48 6.92 -8.39 -7.01
C ARG A 48 6.54 -7.81 -8.37
N TYR A 49 7.43 -7.04 -8.98
CA TYR A 49 7.17 -6.34 -10.24
C TYR A 49 8.18 -6.79 -11.29
N GLU A 50 7.81 -7.81 -12.05
CA GLU A 50 8.70 -8.45 -13.02
C GLU A 50 9.12 -7.50 -14.13
N VAL A 51 8.17 -6.73 -14.70
CA VAL A 51 8.46 -5.72 -15.72
C VAL A 51 9.50 -4.70 -15.24
N ARG A 52 9.43 -4.26 -13.97
CA ARG A 52 10.41 -3.31 -13.41
C ARG A 52 11.79 -3.96 -13.22
N LYS A 53 11.86 -5.25 -12.88
CA LYS A 53 13.12 -6.01 -12.79
C LYS A 53 13.78 -6.10 -14.17
N LEU A 54 13.03 -6.53 -15.19
CA LEU A 54 13.53 -6.64 -16.57
C LEU A 54 14.02 -5.28 -17.09
N ASN A 55 13.27 -4.21 -16.83
CA ASN A 55 13.70 -2.86 -17.21
C ASN A 55 14.98 -2.41 -16.48
N ALA A 56 15.16 -2.79 -15.21
CA ALA A 56 16.36 -2.48 -14.43
C ALA A 56 17.60 -3.30 -14.85
N GLU A 57 17.38 -4.49 -15.43
CA GLU A 57 18.43 -5.34 -16.03
C GLU A 57 18.88 -4.79 -17.38
N LYS A 58 17.95 -4.30 -18.20
CA LYS A 58 18.25 -3.69 -19.52
C LYS A 58 18.91 -2.30 -19.43
N ARG A 59 18.73 -1.57 -18.33
CA ARG A 59 19.19 -0.17 -18.20
C ARG A 59 20.72 -0.09 -18.02
N PRO A 60 21.44 0.79 -18.75
CA PRO A 60 22.90 0.91 -18.64
C PRO A 60 23.38 1.26 -17.23
N ARG A 61 24.43 0.58 -16.76
CA ARG A 61 25.05 0.79 -15.44
C ARG A 61 26.55 0.97 -15.54
N MET A 62 27.12 1.91 -14.79
CA MET A 62 28.56 2.07 -14.55
C MET A 62 28.81 1.99 -13.05
N LYS A 63 29.68 1.06 -12.61
CA LYS A 63 29.95 0.78 -11.18
C LYS A 63 28.65 0.60 -10.35
N GLY A 64 27.68 -0.13 -10.89
CA GLY A 64 26.38 -0.41 -10.24
C GLY A 64 25.33 0.70 -10.32
N ARG A 65 25.70 1.93 -10.73
CA ARG A 65 24.81 3.09 -10.83
C ARG A 65 24.23 3.21 -12.23
N PHE A 66 22.95 3.59 -12.33
CA PHE A 66 22.36 3.92 -13.62
C PHE A 66 22.98 5.18 -14.19
N VAL A 67 23.29 5.15 -15.49
CA VAL A 67 23.75 6.34 -16.23
C VAL A 67 22.64 6.84 -17.14
N LYS A 68 22.57 8.16 -17.31
CA LYS A 68 21.79 8.75 -18.41
C LYS A 68 22.59 8.54 -19.69
N ARG A 69 21.90 8.21 -20.79
CA ARG A 69 22.54 8.34 -22.10
C ARG A 69 22.85 9.83 -22.27
N THR A 70 24.12 10.18 -22.39
CA THR A 70 24.53 11.56 -22.69
C THR A 70 23.86 11.99 -24.00
N PRO A 71 23.44 13.25 -24.15
CA PRO A 71 22.82 13.73 -25.38
C PRO A 71 23.79 13.83 -26.56
N SER A 72 25.02 13.30 -26.48
CA SER A 72 26.01 13.33 -27.57
C SER A 72 25.61 12.48 -28.78
N PHE A 73 24.57 11.64 -28.66
CA PHE A 73 23.94 10.90 -29.75
C PHE A 73 22.41 10.95 -29.67
N ALA A 74 21.85 11.96 -29.00
CA ALA A 74 20.43 12.21 -29.11
C ALA A 74 20.21 12.84 -30.49
N ALA A 75 19.63 12.06 -31.41
CA ALA A 75 18.97 12.57 -32.61
C ALA A 75 18.23 13.87 -32.28
N PRO A 76 18.17 14.85 -33.21
CA PRO A 76 17.63 16.17 -32.93
C PRO A 76 16.29 16.04 -32.24
N ALA A 77 16.14 16.76 -31.13
CA ALA A 77 14.88 16.87 -30.43
C ALA A 77 13.86 17.48 -31.40
N PHE A 78 13.09 16.60 -32.05
CA PHE A 78 12.00 16.86 -32.98
C PHE A 78 12.37 17.60 -34.28
N PRO A 79 12.18 16.98 -35.47
CA PRO A 79 11.91 17.71 -36.69
C PRO A 79 10.38 17.82 -36.85
N TYR A 80 9.81 18.85 -36.23
CA TYR A 80 8.61 19.50 -36.75
C TYR A 80 8.75 20.99 -36.53
#